data_AF-A0A919SU51-F1
#
_entry.id   AF-A0A919SU51-F1
#
_cell.length_a   1.000
_cell.length_b   1.000
_cell.length_c   1.000
_cell.angle_alpha   90.00
_cell.angle_beta   90.00
_cell.angle_gamma   90.00
#
_symmetry.space_group_name_H-M   'P 1'
#
loop_
_entity.id
_entity.type
_entity.pdbx_description
1 polymer ?
#
loop_
_entity_poly.entity_id
_entity_poly.type
_entity_poly.pdbx_seq_one_letter_code
_entity_poly.pdbx_strand_id
1 'polypeptide(L)'
;MRYRMHIRETADAERPPGWWARELDLPRDLFQRPTIKRHVPATKRLNTGARYHGCLVIVVPRSRDLYWRVEGLRAALTRLG
;
A
#
# COMPACT_ATOMS: atom_id res chain seq x y z
N MET A 1 -5.92 3.37 -12.92
CA MET A 1 -5.30 3.24 -11.58
C MET A 1 -5.74 1.90 -11.00
N ARG A 2 -4.91 1.20 -10.23
CA ARG A 2 -5.29 -0.11 -9.65
C ARG A 2 -4.93 -0.15 -8.18
N TYR A 3 -5.83 -0.70 -7.36
CA TYR A 3 -5.62 -0.83 -5.92
C TYR A 3 -5.52 -2.31 -5.58
N ARG A 4 -4.50 -2.69 -4.82
CA ARG A 4 -4.35 -4.06 -4.32
C ARG A 4 -3.90 -4.04 -2.88
N MET A 5 -4.46 -4.94 -2.11
CA MET A 5 -4.10 -5.14 -0.71
C MET A 5 -3.03 -6.20 -0.57
N HIS A 6 -2.02 -5.95 0.26
CA HIS A 6 -1.10 -6.97 0.76
C HIS A 6 -1.44 -7.24 2.23
N ILE A 7 -1.92 -8.45 2.49
CA ILE A 7 -2.38 -8.87 3.82
C ILE A 7 -1.56 -10.05 4.32
N ARG A 8 -1.55 -10.26 5.63
CA ARG A 8 -0.93 -11.44 6.23
C ARG A 8 -1.91 -12.61 6.20
N GLU A 9 -1.40 -13.82 6.09
CA GLU A 9 -2.20 -15.04 6.21
C GLU A 9 -3.04 -15.10 7.50
N THR A 10 -2.49 -14.62 8.62
CA THR A 10 -3.20 -14.55 9.91
C THR A 10 -4.04 -13.28 10.09
N ALA A 11 -4.06 -12.38 9.10
CA ALA A 11 -4.94 -11.22 9.15
C ALA A 11 -6.24 -11.62 8.45
N ASP A 12 -7.37 -11.55 9.18
CA ASP A 12 -8.71 -11.86 8.67
C ASP A 12 -8.87 -11.46 7.20
N ALA A 13 -8.92 -12.45 6.32
CA ALA A 13 -8.98 -12.26 4.87
C ALA A 13 -10.27 -11.54 4.43
N GLU A 14 -11.27 -11.44 5.32
CA GLU A 14 -12.59 -10.87 5.08
C GLU A 14 -12.68 -9.34 5.31
N ARG A 15 -11.82 -8.76 6.15
CA ARG A 15 -11.78 -7.31 6.46
C ARG A 15 -11.08 -6.35 5.48
N PRO A 16 -10.14 -6.72 4.59
CA PRO A 16 -9.12 -5.76 4.16
C PRO A 16 -9.58 -4.60 3.25
N PRO A 17 -10.35 -4.80 2.17
CA PRO A 17 -10.70 -3.67 1.30
C PRO A 17 -11.62 -2.67 2.01
N GLY A 18 -12.39 -3.10 3.00
CA GLY A 18 -13.45 -2.28 3.58
C GLY A 18 -12.99 -1.15 4.48
N TRP A 19 -11.84 -1.30 5.13
CA TRP A 19 -11.26 -0.19 5.87
C TRP A 19 -10.74 0.88 4.90
N TRP A 20 -9.92 0.49 3.93
CA TRP A 20 -9.35 1.42 2.94
C TRP A 20 -10.38 2.04 2.01
N ALA A 21 -11.41 1.31 1.60
CA ALA A 21 -12.51 1.85 0.80
C ALA A 21 -13.25 2.98 1.53
N ARG A 22 -13.46 2.84 2.85
CA ARG A 22 -14.08 3.89 3.67
C ARG A 22 -13.13 5.06 3.91
N GLU A 23 -11.88 4.77 4.27
CA GLU A 23 -10.88 5.79 4.58
C GLU A 23 -10.56 6.68 3.37
N LEU A 24 -10.56 6.11 2.17
CA LEU A 24 -10.24 6.80 0.92
C LEU A 24 -11.47 7.27 0.13
N ASP A 25 -12.67 6.99 0.63
CA ASP A 25 -13.94 7.21 -0.08
C ASP A 25 -13.93 6.63 -1.51
N LEU A 26 -13.53 5.35 -1.62
CA LEU A 26 -13.40 4.64 -2.89
C LEU A 26 -14.38 3.47 -2.99
N PRO A 27 -14.98 3.24 -4.17
CA PRO A 27 -15.74 2.03 -4.45
C PRO A 27 -14.90 0.75 -4.22
N ARG A 28 -15.50 -0.26 -3.58
CA ARG A 28 -14.81 -1.52 -3.22
C ARG A 28 -14.38 -2.35 -4.43
N ASP A 29 -15.08 -2.24 -5.54
CA ASP A 29 -14.80 -2.91 -6.81
C ASP A 29 -13.52 -2.40 -7.50
N LEU A 30 -13.00 -1.23 -7.09
CA LEU A 30 -11.68 -0.75 -7.51
C LEU A 30 -10.53 -1.55 -6.88
N PHE A 31 -10.79 -2.30 -5.81
CA PHE A 31 -9.79 -3.11 -5.12
C PHE A 31 -9.70 -4.51 -5.75
N GLN A 32 -8.52 -4.84 -6.24
CA GLN A 32 -8.19 -6.17 -6.73
C GLN A 32 -8.09 -7.18 -5.60
N ARG A 33 -8.19 -8.47 -5.96
CA ARG A 33 -7.95 -9.60 -5.04
C ARG A 33 -6.65 -9.37 -4.24
N PRO A 34 -6.71 -9.43 -2.89
CA PRO A 34 -5.53 -9.24 -2.06
C PRO A 34 -4.44 -10.27 -2.35
N THR A 35 -3.17 -9.85 -2.25
CA THR A 35 -2.03 -10.78 -2.15
C THR A 35 -1.87 -11.18 -0.69
N ILE A 36 -1.93 -12.48 -0.42
CA ILE A 36 -1.65 -13.03 0.92
C ILE A 36 -0.14 -13.25 1.05
N LYS A 37 0.47 -12.58 2.02
CA LYS A 37 1.88 -12.77 2.37
C LYS A 37 1.98 -13.79 3.51
N ARG A 38 2.64 -14.91 3.23
CA ARG A 38 3.04 -15.90 4.24
C ARG A 38 3.93 -15.27 5.30
N HIS A 39 3.80 -15.77 6.52
CA HIS A 39 4.66 -15.36 7.61
C HIS A 39 6.07 -15.92 7.38
N VAL A 40 7.07 -15.03 7.43
CA VAL A 40 8.51 -15.40 7.41
C VAL A 40 9.08 -14.98 8.76
N PRO A 41 9.38 -15.93 9.67
CA PRO A 41 9.76 -15.64 11.06
C PRO A 41 11.04 -14.82 11.18
N ALA A 42 12.00 -15.00 10.26
CA ALA A 42 13.30 -14.33 10.31
C ALA A 42 13.26 -12.82 9.95
N THR A 43 12.12 -12.30 9.48
CA THR A 43 12.02 -10.89 9.06
C THR A 43 11.59 -10.00 10.23
N LYS A 44 12.45 -9.06 10.66
CA LYS A 44 12.05 -7.94 11.54
C LYS A 44 11.03 -7.06 10.79
N ARG A 45 9.74 -7.20 11.12
CA ARG A 45 8.66 -6.42 10.48
C ARG A 45 8.30 -5.21 11.33
N LEU A 46 8.31 -4.05 10.68
CA LEU A 46 7.90 -2.77 11.28
C LEU A 46 6.39 -2.51 11.17
N ASN A 47 5.74 -3.15 10.19
CA ASN A 47 4.30 -3.02 9.97
C ASN A 47 3.53 -4.06 10.79
N THR A 48 3.49 -3.84 12.10
CA THR A 48 2.81 -4.67 13.10
C THR A 48 1.94 -3.77 13.99
N GLY A 49 0.91 -4.34 14.60
CA GLY A 49 0.02 -3.61 15.52
C GLY A 49 -1.46 -3.81 15.21
N ALA A 50 -2.31 -3.60 16.21
CA ALA A 50 -3.75 -3.83 16.14
C ALA A 50 -4.48 -2.91 15.13
N ARG A 51 -3.88 -1.76 14.80
CA ARG A 51 -4.39 -0.80 13.81
C ARG A 51 -3.80 -1.00 12.41
N TYR A 52 -3.04 -2.07 12.20
CA TYR A 52 -2.51 -2.37 10.88
C TYR A 52 -3.60 -3.02 10.02
N HIS A 53 -4.14 -2.28 9.06
CA HIS A 53 -5.22 -2.73 8.18
C HIS A 53 -4.73 -3.36 6.87
N GLY A 54 -3.47 -3.82 6.82
CA GLY A 54 -2.82 -4.30 5.59
C GLY A 54 -2.13 -3.17 4.80
N CYS A 55 -1.24 -3.55 3.90
CA CYS A 55 -0.52 -2.60 3.05
C CYS A 55 -1.29 -2.37 1.75
N LEU A 56 -1.69 -1.13 1.50
CA LEU A 56 -2.30 -0.73 0.24
C LEU A 56 -1.20 -0.49 -0.81
N VAL A 57 -1.35 -1.13 -1.95
CA VAL A 57 -0.52 -0.94 -3.15
C VAL A 57 -1.35 -0.22 -4.19
N ILE A 58 -0.87 0.95 -4.62
CA ILE A 58 -1.50 1.77 -5.64
C ILE A 58 -0.63 1.74 -6.88
N VAL A 59 -1.19 1.28 -8.00
CA VAL A 59 -0.52 1.33 -9.31
C VAL A 59 -1.11 2.46 -10.13
N VAL A 60 -0.28 3.45 -10.41
CA VAL A 60 -0.61 4.61 -11.25
C VAL A 60 -0.02 4.35 -12.65
N PRO A 61 -0.85 3.98 -13.65
CA PRO A 61 -0.34 3.81 -15.02
C PRO A 61 0.10 5.16 -15.59
N ARG A 62 1.07 5.13 -16.52
CA ARG A 62 1.62 6.35 -17.17
C ARG A 62 2.20 7.38 -16.17
N SER A 63 2.66 6.93 -15.00
CA SER A 63 3.19 7.80 -13.94
C SER A 63 4.63 8.27 -14.15
N ARG A 64 5.19 8.19 -15.36
CA ARG A 64 6.59 8.56 -15.62
C ARG A 64 6.85 10.02 -15.24
N ASP A 65 5.98 10.92 -15.66
CA ASP A 65 6.11 12.35 -15.38
C ASP A 65 5.98 12.64 -13.88
N LEU A 66 5.06 11.96 -13.21
CA LEU A 66 4.89 12.07 -11.75
C LEU A 66 6.14 11.56 -11.02
N TYR A 67 6.69 10.43 -11.45
CA TYR A 67 7.90 9.86 -10.87
C TYR A 67 9.10 10.81 -11.04
N TRP A 68 9.29 11.40 -12.23
CA TRP A 68 10.34 12.40 -12.47
C TRP A 68 10.18 13.64 -11.59
N ARG A 69 8.95 14.12 -11.37
CA ARG A 69 8.69 15.25 -10.47
C ARG A 69 9.05 14.91 -9.02
N VAL A 70 8.64 13.74 -8.53
CA VAL A 70 8.96 13.29 -7.17
C VAL A 70 10.46 13.11 -6.97
N GLU A 71 11.14 12.48 -7.93
CA GLU A 71 12.59 12.28 -7.86
C GLU A 71 13.35 13.61 -7.94
N GLY A 72 12.91 14.53 -8.80
CA GLY A 72 13.46 15.88 -8.88
C GLY A 72 13.31 16.65 -7.56
N LEU A 73 12.12 16.59 -6.93
CA LEU A 73 11.87 17.21 -5.64
C LEU A 73 12.77 16.61 -4.54
N ARG A 74 12.86 15.29 -4.47
CA ARG A 74 13.75 14.59 -3.52
C ARG A 74 15.19 15.06 -3.71
N ALA A 75 15.68 15.07 -4.96
CA ALA A 75 17.05 15.45 -5.28
C ALA A 75 17.35 16.94 -4.98
N ALA A 76 16.34 17.80 -5.03
CA ALA A 76 16.46 19.20 -4.61
C ALA A 76 16.53 19.30 -3.08
N LEU A 77 15.64 18.61 -2.36
CA LEU A 77 15.61 18.62 -0.90
C LEU A 77 16.88 18.03 -0.29
N THR A 78 17.44 16.96 -0.87
CA THR A 78 18.71 16.36 -0.41
C THR A 78 19.93 17.24 -0.68
N ARG A 79 19.85 18.24 -1.58
CA ARG A 79 20.92 19.22 -1.80
C ARG A 79 20.84 20.42 -0.86
N LEU A 80 19.72 20.59 -0.16
CA LEU A 80 19.46 21.72 0.74
C LEU A 80 19.72 21.39 2.23
N GLY A 81 20.10 20.15 2.55
CA GLY A 81 20.50 19.70 3.88
C GLY A 81 21.91 19.13 3.86
#